data_AF-A0A151BSL3-F1
#
_entry.id   AF-A0A151BSL3-F1
#
_cell.length_a   1.000
_cell.length_b   1.000
_cell.length_c   1.000
_cell.angle_alpha   90.00
_cell.angle_beta   90.00
_cell.angle_gamma   90.00
#
_symmetry.space_group_name_H-M   'P 1'
#
loop_
_entity.id
_entity.type
_entity.pdbx_description
1 polymer ?
#
loop_
_entity_poly.entity_id
_entity_poly.type
_entity_poly.pdbx_seq_one_letter_code
_entity_poly.pdbx_strand_id
1 'polypeptide(L)'
;MGSRQLALTALAQPTAGLQTQLKPVYEQQLIRVQAVMASAGMPQATPSTSVGATAASRVTFETFIRGELSASTFARIAGVADAYLPMLAACSALDAGVALSPQGLAAPGPAPAWPTATVPSAVAVGLLPAVREAVYGLEVIAAKTALTGRALVTATLQTMYPMRAQLEAVAGEAAPPLQSTYPLDPAPTTDPARTTLGRQLLTAVVAACADQADATKGSADHVGALLNLWGTALATSWKWGVAPVPFPGLAG
;
A
#
# COMPACT_ATOMS: atom_id res chain seq x y z
N MET A 1 15.65 -30.08 -26.84
CA MET A 1 15.16 -29.83 -25.45
C MET A 1 15.89 -28.63 -24.84
N GLY A 2 15.71 -27.42 -25.37
CA GLY A 2 16.51 -26.24 -24.94
C GLY A 2 15.78 -24.90 -24.96
N SER A 3 14.45 -24.88 -25.10
CA SER A 3 13.72 -23.64 -25.41
C SER A 3 12.64 -23.27 -24.38
N ARG A 4 12.46 -24.08 -23.33
CA ARG A 4 11.51 -23.79 -22.22
C ARG A 4 12.17 -23.15 -21.00
N GLN A 5 13.51 -23.21 -20.91
CA GLN A 5 14.25 -22.69 -19.76
C GLN A 5 14.56 -21.18 -19.86
N LEU A 6 14.47 -20.59 -21.06
CA LEU A 6 14.70 -19.14 -21.27
C LEU A 6 13.44 -18.27 -21.08
N ALA A 7 12.24 -18.87 -21.02
CA ALA A 7 11.00 -18.13 -20.76
C ALA A 7 10.73 -17.91 -19.25
N LEU A 8 11.43 -18.63 -18.37
CA LEU A 8 11.37 -18.46 -16.91
C LEU A 8 12.46 -17.51 -16.39
N THR A 9 13.49 -17.23 -17.18
CA THR A 9 14.61 -16.36 -16.80
C THR A 9 14.32 -14.86 -16.98
N ALA A 10 13.21 -14.48 -17.62
CA ALA A 10 12.77 -13.09 -17.74
C ALA A 10 11.87 -12.61 -16.58
N LEU A 11 11.56 -13.49 -15.62
CA LEU A 11 10.78 -13.16 -14.41
C LEU A 11 11.65 -12.88 -13.17
N ALA A 12 12.97 -12.86 -13.32
CA ALA A 12 13.90 -12.56 -12.25
C ALA A 12 14.78 -11.38 -12.66
N GLN A 13 14.36 -10.17 -12.26
CA GLN A 13 15.19 -9.09 -11.67
C GLN A 13 14.34 -7.79 -11.55
N PRO A 14 13.45 -7.64 -10.54
CA PRO A 14 13.02 -6.32 -10.05
C PRO A 14 13.68 -5.93 -8.71
N THR A 15 14.51 -6.79 -8.12
CA THR A 15 15.01 -6.66 -6.74
C THR A 15 15.86 -5.41 -6.51
N ALA A 16 16.74 -5.03 -7.46
CA ALA A 16 17.54 -3.81 -7.31
C ALA A 16 16.73 -2.53 -7.57
N GLY A 17 15.79 -2.56 -8.53
CA GLY A 17 15.06 -1.38 -8.97
C GLY A 17 14.13 -0.81 -7.90
N LEU A 18 13.35 -1.67 -7.22
CA LEU A 18 12.42 -1.20 -6.19
C LEU A 18 13.16 -0.69 -4.93
N GLN A 19 14.26 -1.33 -4.53
CA GLN A 19 15.10 -0.83 -3.42
C GLN A 19 15.67 0.56 -3.72
N THR A 20 16.22 0.75 -4.93
CA THR A 20 16.75 2.05 -5.35
C THR A 20 15.66 3.13 -5.40
N GLN A 21 14.43 2.77 -5.77
CA GLN A 21 13.28 3.68 -5.79
C GLN A 21 12.76 4.03 -4.40
N LEU A 22 12.82 3.12 -3.43
CA LEU A 22 12.31 3.35 -2.07
C LEU A 22 13.20 4.27 -1.23
N LYS A 23 14.52 4.28 -1.46
CA LYS A 23 15.44 5.16 -0.71
C LYS A 23 15.03 6.65 -0.75
N PRO A 24 14.86 7.30 -1.91
CA PRO A 24 14.45 8.71 -1.96
C PRO A 24 13.04 8.93 -1.39
N VAL A 25 12.19 7.91 -1.44
CA VAL A 25 10.83 7.94 -0.86
C VAL A 25 10.89 8.04 0.67
N TYR A 26 11.69 7.20 1.32
CA TYR A 26 11.91 7.27 2.77
C TYR A 26 12.58 8.59 3.19
N GLU A 27 13.52 9.11 2.39
CA GLU A 27 14.15 10.40 2.66
C GLU A 27 13.12 11.54 2.64
N GLN A 28 12.20 11.54 1.67
CA GLN A 28 11.12 12.53 1.59
C GLN A 28 10.11 12.40 2.75
N GLN A 29 9.75 11.18 3.15
CA GLN A 29 8.93 10.95 4.35
C GLN A 29 9.60 11.55 5.58
N LEU A 30 10.88 11.25 5.80
CA LEU A 30 11.66 11.75 6.92
C LEU A 30 11.66 13.28 6.98
N ILE A 31 11.96 13.94 5.85
CA ILE A 31 11.98 15.40 5.74
C ILE A 31 10.61 15.99 6.09
N ARG A 32 9.53 15.44 5.54
CA ARG A 32 8.18 15.97 5.74
C ARG A 32 7.70 15.78 7.17
N VAL A 33 7.92 14.61 7.78
CA VAL A 33 7.51 14.39 9.17
C VAL A 33 8.32 15.30 10.10
N GLN A 34 9.63 15.48 9.86
CA GLN A 34 10.44 16.44 10.63
C GLN A 34 9.90 17.88 10.53
N ALA A 35 9.45 18.31 9.35
CA ALA A 35 8.85 19.62 9.16
C ALA A 35 7.53 19.76 9.94
N VAL A 36 6.69 18.72 9.95
CA VAL A 36 5.43 18.69 10.69
C VAL A 36 5.66 18.68 12.21
N MET A 37 6.66 17.94 12.69
CA MET A 37 7.04 17.98 14.11
C MET A 37 7.52 19.37 14.54
N ALA A 38 8.30 20.03 13.68
CA ALA A 38 8.78 21.39 13.93
C ALA A 38 7.65 22.41 14.00
N SER A 39 6.67 22.33 13.09
CA SER A 39 5.50 23.23 13.09
C SER A 39 4.56 22.98 14.27
N ALA A 40 4.57 21.77 14.83
CA ALA A 40 3.82 21.39 16.03
C ALA A 40 4.43 21.89 17.35
N GLY A 41 5.57 22.60 17.29
CA GLY A 41 6.29 23.05 18.48
C GLY A 41 6.95 21.91 19.27
N MET A 42 7.01 20.70 18.70
CA MET A 42 7.88 19.65 19.25
C MET A 42 9.33 20.07 19.03
N PRO A 43 10.23 19.89 20.01
CA PRO A 43 11.63 20.21 19.81
C PRO A 43 12.12 19.42 18.59
N GLN A 44 12.49 20.13 17.53
CA GLN A 44 13.40 19.56 16.54
C GLN A 44 14.60 19.05 17.34
N ALA A 45 15.12 17.87 17.00
CA ALA A 45 16.46 17.52 17.44
C ALA A 45 17.38 18.61 16.91
N THR A 46 17.69 19.61 17.75
CA THR A 46 18.65 20.66 17.43
C THR A 46 19.92 19.93 17.02
N PRO A 47 20.58 20.30 15.91
CA PRO A 47 21.89 19.76 15.60
C PRO A 47 22.85 20.26 16.68
N SER A 48 22.90 19.57 17.80
CA SER A 48 23.93 19.75 18.81
C SER A 48 25.22 19.34 18.12
N THR A 49 26.13 20.29 17.98
CA THR A 49 27.54 20.11 17.59
C THR A 49 28.34 19.29 18.62
N SER A 50 27.67 18.47 19.44
CA SER A 50 28.31 17.44 20.26
C SER A 50 28.43 16.16 19.44
N VAL A 51 29.66 15.86 19.05
CA VAL A 51 30.09 14.56 18.54
C VAL A 51 29.52 13.46 19.45
N GLY A 52 28.47 12.75 19.00
CA GLY A 52 27.93 11.57 19.70
C GLY A 52 26.40 11.44 19.78
N ALA A 53 25.61 12.52 19.68
CA ALA A 53 24.15 12.45 19.91
C ALA A 53 23.28 12.36 18.64
N THR A 54 23.84 12.67 17.46
CA THR A 54 23.12 12.76 16.19
C THR A 54 22.71 11.42 15.59
N ALA A 55 23.39 10.33 15.96
CA ALA A 55 23.01 8.99 15.53
C ALA A 55 21.75 8.51 16.27
N ALA A 56 21.66 8.71 17.59
CA ALA A 56 20.61 8.11 18.42
C ALA A 56 19.18 8.64 18.12
N SER A 57 19.01 9.94 17.85
CA SER A 57 17.69 10.55 17.61
C SER A 57 17.17 10.34 16.18
N ARG A 58 18.07 10.31 15.18
CA ARG A 58 17.72 9.83 13.83
C ARG A 58 17.42 8.34 13.86
N VAL A 59 18.17 7.56 14.63
CA VAL A 59 17.92 6.12 14.81
C VAL A 59 16.55 5.88 15.44
N THR A 60 16.08 6.58 16.48
CA THR A 60 14.73 6.33 17.05
C THR A 60 13.58 6.65 16.10
N PHE A 61 13.74 7.65 15.22
CA PHE A 61 12.70 8.05 14.27
C PHE A 61 12.76 7.27 12.94
N GLU A 62 13.96 6.94 12.44
CA GLU A 62 14.14 5.92 11.39
C GLU A 62 13.66 4.55 11.87
N THR A 63 13.81 4.22 13.16
CA THR A 63 13.23 3.01 13.77
C THR A 63 11.71 3.12 13.90
N PHE A 64 11.14 4.33 13.88
CA PHE A 64 9.69 4.53 13.88
C PHE A 64 9.11 4.39 12.46
N ILE A 65 9.75 4.98 11.44
CA ILE A 65 9.36 4.80 10.04
C ILE A 65 9.70 3.40 9.55
N ARG A 66 10.78 2.77 10.00
CA ARG A 66 11.10 1.35 9.68
C ARG A 66 10.67 0.41 10.79
N GLY A 67 9.72 0.83 11.60
CA GLY A 67 9.27 0.06 12.75
C GLY A 67 8.74 -1.29 12.32
N GLU A 68 9.02 -2.31 13.13
CA GLU A 68 8.38 -3.61 12.95
C GLU A 68 6.86 -3.42 12.99
N LEU A 69 6.18 -3.83 11.92
CA LEU A 69 4.73 -3.83 11.82
C LEU A 69 4.18 -4.81 12.85
N SER A 70 3.82 -4.24 14.01
CA SER A 70 3.47 -4.96 15.23
C SER A 70 2.31 -4.26 15.92
N ALA A 71 1.68 -4.97 16.87
CA ALA A 71 0.59 -4.42 17.69
C ALA A 71 0.97 -3.09 18.37
N SER A 72 2.23 -2.93 18.78
CA SER A 72 2.70 -1.69 19.40
C SER A 72 2.75 -0.51 18.42
N THR A 73 3.22 -0.75 17.19
CA THR A 73 3.22 0.25 16.10
C THR A 73 1.79 0.65 15.76
N PHE A 74 0.88 -0.32 15.63
CA PHE A 74 -0.53 -0.04 15.33
C PHE A 74 -1.21 0.75 16.44
N ALA A 75 -0.95 0.43 17.71
CA ALA A 75 -1.48 1.18 18.85
C ALA A 75 -0.97 2.63 18.89
N ARG A 76 0.29 2.86 18.54
CA ARG A 76 0.86 4.23 18.46
C ARG A 76 0.22 5.06 17.36
N ILE A 77 -0.03 4.46 16.19
CA ILE A 77 -0.73 5.12 15.09
C ILE A 77 -2.19 5.40 15.50
N ALA A 78 -2.87 4.43 16.11
CA ALA A 78 -4.26 4.58 16.54
C ALA A 78 -4.44 5.68 17.60
N GLY A 79 -3.42 5.94 18.44
CA GLY A 79 -3.44 6.91 19.52
C GLY A 79 -2.85 8.29 19.18
N VAL A 80 -2.41 8.52 17.94
CA VAL A 80 -1.87 9.82 17.53
C VAL A 80 -3.00 10.86 17.37
N ALA A 81 -2.65 12.15 17.46
CA ALA A 81 -3.58 13.22 17.13
C ALA A 81 -4.02 13.14 15.65
N ASP A 82 -5.29 13.47 15.41
CA ASP A 82 -5.99 13.28 14.12
C ASP A 82 -5.25 13.92 12.96
N ALA A 83 -4.67 15.10 13.18
CA ALA A 83 -3.90 15.82 12.17
C ALA A 83 -2.67 15.04 11.63
N TYR A 84 -2.18 14.03 12.35
CA TYR A 84 -1.00 13.25 11.99
C TYR A 84 -1.32 11.82 11.56
N LEU A 85 -2.53 11.33 11.83
CA LEU A 85 -2.90 9.94 11.59
C LEU A 85 -2.75 9.56 10.11
N PRO A 86 -3.29 10.32 9.12
CA PRO A 86 -3.16 9.97 7.71
C PRO A 86 -1.70 9.86 7.27
N MET A 87 -0.85 10.80 7.69
CA MET A 87 0.57 10.82 7.34
C MET A 87 1.31 9.59 7.89
N LEU A 88 1.08 9.25 9.16
CA LEU A 88 1.72 8.09 9.79
C LEU A 88 1.22 6.77 9.22
N ALA A 89 -0.09 6.66 8.97
CA ALA A 89 -0.68 5.50 8.33
C ALA A 89 -0.12 5.32 6.91
N ALA A 90 0.04 6.39 6.14
CA ALA A 90 0.65 6.33 4.81
C ALA A 90 2.11 5.88 4.84
N CYS A 91 2.90 6.34 5.82
CA CYS A 91 4.26 5.83 6.03
C CYS A 91 4.25 4.31 6.31
N SER A 92 3.47 3.87 7.29
CA SER A 92 3.39 2.45 7.66
C SER A 92 2.77 1.56 6.58
N ALA A 93 1.93 2.12 5.70
CA ALA A 93 1.40 1.41 4.55
C ALA A 93 2.49 1.12 3.51
N LEU A 94 3.47 2.02 3.36
CA LEU A 94 4.64 1.77 2.52
C LEU A 94 5.45 0.58 3.07
N ASP A 95 5.70 0.55 4.39
CA ASP A 95 6.37 -0.60 5.01
C ASP A 95 5.57 -1.89 4.87
N ALA A 96 4.24 -1.81 5.00
CA ALA A 96 3.34 -2.93 4.80
C ALA A 96 3.45 -3.46 3.37
N GLY A 97 3.47 -2.58 2.37
CA GLY A 97 3.66 -2.95 0.97
C GLY A 97 5.02 -3.60 0.73
N VAL A 98 6.08 -3.10 1.36
CA VAL A 98 7.41 -3.71 1.29
C VAL A 98 7.39 -5.12 1.88
N ALA A 99 6.86 -5.28 3.09
CA ALA A 99 6.80 -6.56 3.79
C ALA A 99 5.93 -7.61 3.06
N LEU A 100 4.87 -7.17 2.38
CA LEU A 100 3.96 -8.03 1.62
C LEU A 100 4.41 -8.25 0.17
N SER A 101 5.46 -7.56 -0.30
CA SER A 101 5.94 -7.72 -1.66
C SER A 101 6.75 -9.02 -1.82
N PRO A 102 6.35 -9.92 -2.73
CA PRO A 102 7.11 -11.14 -3.01
C PRO A 102 8.42 -10.86 -3.77
N GLN A 103 8.71 -9.60 -4.12
CA GLN A 103 9.86 -9.19 -4.93
C GLN A 103 11.18 -9.17 -4.13
N GLY A 104 11.27 -9.93 -3.03
CA GLY A 104 12.51 -10.12 -2.28
C GLY A 104 12.98 -8.89 -1.51
N LEU A 105 12.11 -7.89 -1.30
CA LEU A 105 12.34 -6.88 -0.28
C LEU A 105 12.01 -7.50 1.08
N ALA A 106 12.86 -8.41 1.56
CA ALA A 106 12.78 -8.77 2.96
C ALA A 106 13.00 -7.46 3.74
N ALA A 107 11.92 -6.90 4.30
CA ALA A 107 12.07 -5.92 5.35
C ALA A 107 13.04 -6.55 6.37
N PRO A 108 14.14 -5.89 6.74
CA PRO A 108 15.04 -6.44 7.74
C PRO A 108 14.26 -6.56 9.06
N GLY A 109 13.76 -7.77 9.35
CA GLY A 109 12.88 -8.01 10.50
C GLY A 109 12.04 -9.28 10.36
N PRO A 110 11.38 -9.71 11.44
CA PRO A 110 10.41 -10.79 11.40
C PRO A 110 9.19 -10.41 10.54
N ALA A 111 8.46 -11.43 10.05
CA ALA A 111 7.22 -11.20 9.32
C ALA A 111 6.22 -10.42 10.21
N PRO A 112 5.48 -9.44 9.65
CA PRO A 112 4.50 -8.70 10.43
C PRO A 112 3.46 -9.63 11.07
N ALA A 113 3.19 -9.39 12.35
CA ALA A 113 2.09 -10.03 13.06
C ALA A 113 0.80 -9.23 12.79
N TRP A 114 0.14 -9.52 11.67
CA TRP A 114 -1.12 -8.88 11.31
C TRP A 114 -2.22 -9.24 12.31
N PRO A 115 -3.08 -8.28 12.72
CA PRO A 115 -4.22 -8.59 13.57
C PRO A 115 -5.19 -9.50 12.83
N THR A 116 -5.91 -10.34 13.59
CA THR A 116 -6.97 -11.20 13.05
C THR A 116 -8.28 -10.45 12.86
N ALA A 117 -8.41 -9.26 13.44
CA ALA A 117 -9.56 -8.39 13.29
C ALA A 117 -9.72 -7.95 11.83
N THR A 118 -10.98 -7.75 11.41
CA THR A 118 -11.31 -7.12 10.14
C THR A 118 -11.28 -5.60 10.28
N VAL A 119 -11.27 -4.90 9.15
CA VAL A 119 -11.53 -3.45 9.14
C VAL A 119 -12.93 -3.15 9.70
N PRO A 120 -13.16 -1.92 10.23
CA PRO A 120 -14.50 -1.47 10.59
C PRO A 120 -15.47 -1.54 9.41
N SER A 121 -16.77 -1.74 9.70
CA SER A 121 -17.79 -1.78 8.65
C SER A 121 -17.82 -0.50 7.80
N ALA A 122 -17.68 0.68 8.41
CA ALA A 122 -17.61 1.96 7.70
C ALA A 122 -16.43 2.02 6.71
N VAL A 123 -15.26 1.51 7.12
CA VAL A 123 -14.07 1.39 6.25
C VAL A 123 -14.34 0.43 5.10
N ALA A 124 -14.98 -0.71 5.37
CA ALA A 124 -15.32 -1.67 4.33
C ALA A 124 -16.27 -1.06 3.29
N VAL A 125 -17.30 -0.35 3.73
CA VAL A 125 -18.25 0.38 2.87
C VAL A 125 -17.53 1.44 2.02
N GLY A 126 -16.59 2.20 2.60
CA GLY A 126 -15.82 3.21 1.88
C GLY A 126 -14.85 2.65 0.85
N LEU A 127 -14.22 1.50 1.12
CA LEU A 127 -13.26 0.85 0.23
C LEU A 127 -13.89 0.06 -0.91
N LEU A 128 -15.05 -0.54 -0.64
CA LEU A 128 -15.65 -1.53 -1.52
C LEU A 128 -15.92 -1.03 -2.96
N PRO A 129 -16.35 0.23 -3.22
CA PRO A 129 -16.50 0.75 -4.57
C PRO A 129 -15.21 0.68 -5.41
N ALA A 130 -14.09 1.16 -4.87
CA ALA A 130 -12.81 1.18 -5.57
C ALA A 130 -12.30 -0.24 -5.85
N VAL A 131 -12.46 -1.15 -4.88
CA VAL A 131 -12.07 -2.56 -5.05
C VAL A 131 -12.93 -3.27 -6.09
N ARG A 132 -14.25 -3.03 -6.10
CA ARG A 132 -15.16 -3.61 -7.12
C ARG A 132 -14.82 -3.12 -8.52
N GLU A 133 -14.60 -1.82 -8.67
CA GLU A 133 -14.20 -1.22 -9.94
C GLU A 133 -12.87 -1.80 -10.42
N ALA A 134 -11.88 -1.93 -9.54
CA ALA A 134 -10.59 -2.54 -9.86
C ALA A 134 -10.75 -3.99 -10.32
N VAL A 135 -11.54 -4.81 -9.61
CA VAL A 135 -11.78 -6.20 -10.03
C VAL A 135 -12.46 -6.26 -11.40
N TYR A 136 -13.51 -5.46 -11.61
CA TYR A 136 -14.20 -5.41 -12.91
C TYR A 136 -13.25 -4.99 -14.05
N GLY A 137 -12.48 -3.92 -13.86
CA GLY A 137 -11.53 -3.45 -14.86
C GLY A 137 -10.42 -4.48 -15.16
N LEU A 138 -9.92 -5.17 -14.12
CA LEU A 138 -8.95 -6.26 -14.27
C LEU A 138 -9.54 -7.49 -14.98
N GLU A 139 -10.79 -7.85 -14.74
CA GLU A 139 -11.50 -8.89 -15.50
C GLU A 139 -11.60 -8.51 -16.99
N VAL A 140 -11.93 -7.26 -17.30
CA VAL A 140 -11.96 -6.76 -18.69
C VAL A 140 -10.57 -6.78 -19.34
N ILE A 141 -9.53 -6.38 -18.60
CA ILE A 141 -8.14 -6.49 -19.05
C ILE A 141 -7.80 -7.95 -19.35
N ALA A 142 -8.12 -8.87 -18.45
CA ALA A 142 -7.87 -10.30 -18.63
C ALA A 142 -8.57 -10.84 -19.89
N ALA A 143 -9.84 -10.49 -20.09
CA ALA A 143 -10.60 -10.90 -21.27
C ALA A 143 -9.95 -10.42 -22.58
N LYS A 144 -9.40 -9.21 -22.60
CA LYS A 144 -8.77 -8.58 -23.78
C LYS A 144 -7.28 -8.91 -23.95
N THR A 145 -6.67 -9.59 -22.98
CA THR A 145 -5.26 -10.00 -23.05
C THR A 145 -5.17 -11.41 -23.65
N ALA A 146 -4.19 -11.66 -24.52
CA ALA A 146 -3.94 -13.02 -25.03
C ALA A 146 -3.48 -13.94 -23.90
N LEU A 147 -3.82 -15.24 -23.97
CA LEU A 147 -3.53 -16.20 -22.89
C LEU A 147 -2.07 -16.19 -22.42
N THR A 148 -1.11 -16.07 -23.36
CA THR A 148 0.33 -16.02 -23.08
C THR A 148 0.77 -14.79 -22.29
N GLY A 149 -0.02 -13.71 -22.28
CA GLY A 149 0.24 -12.47 -21.54
C GLY A 149 -0.58 -12.29 -20.26
N ARG A 150 -1.46 -13.26 -19.89
CA ARG A 150 -2.42 -13.09 -18.78
C ARG A 150 -1.85 -13.29 -17.37
N ALA A 151 -0.59 -13.70 -17.24
CA ALA A 151 -0.03 -14.09 -15.94
C ALA A 151 -0.15 -12.98 -14.88
N LEU A 152 0.22 -11.74 -15.24
CA LEU A 152 0.18 -10.59 -14.32
C LEU A 152 -1.25 -10.28 -13.87
N VAL A 153 -2.19 -10.13 -14.81
CA VAL A 153 -3.60 -9.81 -14.47
C VAL A 153 -4.28 -10.95 -13.70
N THR A 154 -3.96 -12.20 -14.01
CA THR A 154 -4.50 -13.36 -13.27
C THR A 154 -4.00 -13.37 -11.83
N ALA A 155 -2.69 -13.18 -11.61
CA ALA A 155 -2.13 -13.08 -10.27
C ALA A 155 -2.70 -11.89 -9.49
N THR A 156 -2.97 -10.78 -10.17
CA THR A 156 -3.61 -9.59 -9.58
C THR A 156 -5.03 -9.90 -9.14
N LEU A 157 -5.83 -10.55 -9.99
CA LEU A 157 -7.20 -10.97 -9.65
C LEU A 157 -7.23 -11.98 -8.48
N GLN A 158 -6.26 -12.89 -8.39
CA GLN A 158 -6.12 -13.80 -7.25
C GLN A 158 -5.92 -13.08 -5.91
N THR A 159 -5.31 -11.89 -5.93
CA THR A 159 -5.22 -11.02 -4.75
C THR A 159 -6.50 -10.22 -4.50
N MET A 160 -7.09 -9.64 -5.56
CA MET A 160 -8.20 -8.70 -5.43
C MET A 160 -9.55 -9.39 -5.14
N TYR A 161 -9.76 -10.63 -5.60
CA TYR A 161 -11.02 -11.35 -5.32
C TYR A 161 -11.25 -11.63 -3.83
N PRO A 162 -10.29 -12.20 -3.07
CA PRO A 162 -10.43 -12.36 -1.62
C PRO A 162 -10.64 -11.02 -0.90
N MET A 163 -9.91 -9.97 -1.31
CA MET A 163 -10.09 -8.63 -0.76
C MET A 163 -11.51 -8.12 -0.97
N ARG A 164 -12.06 -8.23 -2.19
CA ARG A 164 -13.46 -7.87 -2.47
C ARG A 164 -14.42 -8.66 -1.60
N ALA A 165 -14.29 -9.99 -1.56
CA ALA A 165 -15.18 -10.86 -0.81
C ALA A 165 -15.16 -10.57 0.70
N GLN A 166 -13.99 -10.29 1.26
CA GLN A 166 -13.83 -9.88 2.66
C GLN A 166 -14.55 -8.56 2.94
N LEU A 167 -14.35 -7.54 2.09
CA LEU A 167 -14.99 -6.24 2.25
C LEU A 167 -16.52 -6.35 2.10
N GLU A 168 -17.02 -7.17 1.18
CA GLU A 168 -18.45 -7.46 1.04
C GLU A 168 -19.03 -8.11 2.28
N ALA A 169 -18.34 -9.11 2.85
CA ALA A 169 -18.77 -9.78 4.07
C ALA A 169 -18.80 -8.82 5.29
N VAL A 170 -17.82 -7.93 5.40
CA VAL A 170 -17.73 -6.94 6.49
C VAL A 170 -18.73 -5.80 6.33
N ALA A 171 -19.00 -5.37 5.10
CA ALA A 171 -19.99 -4.34 4.80
C ALA A 171 -21.43 -4.87 4.99
N GLY A 172 -21.69 -6.14 4.69
CA GLY A 172 -23.00 -6.77 4.86
C GLY A 172 -24.11 -5.99 4.15
N GLU A 173 -25.22 -5.75 4.84
CA GLU A 173 -26.37 -4.99 4.32
C GLU A 173 -26.05 -3.50 4.05
N ALA A 174 -24.95 -2.97 4.60
CA ALA A 174 -24.51 -1.60 4.34
C ALA A 174 -23.65 -1.49 3.07
N ALA A 175 -23.37 -2.61 2.39
CA ALA A 175 -22.60 -2.61 1.15
C ALA A 175 -23.27 -1.71 0.10
N PRO A 176 -22.52 -0.81 -0.56
CA PRO A 176 -23.06 -0.01 -1.65
C PRO A 176 -23.67 -0.91 -2.74
N PRO A 177 -24.70 -0.43 -3.48
CA PRO A 177 -25.28 -1.20 -4.57
C PRO A 177 -24.23 -1.63 -5.60
N LEU A 178 -24.36 -2.85 -6.13
CA LEU A 178 -23.55 -3.30 -7.25
C LEU A 178 -23.89 -2.50 -8.50
N GLN A 179 -22.86 -1.98 -9.17
CA GLN A 179 -23.02 -1.35 -10.48
C GLN A 179 -22.99 -2.44 -11.55
N SER A 180 -23.89 -2.34 -12.54
CA SER A 180 -23.90 -3.29 -13.67
C SER A 180 -22.69 -3.09 -14.60
N THR A 181 -22.14 -1.87 -14.65
CA THR A 181 -20.97 -1.51 -15.44
C THR A 181 -20.18 -0.41 -14.76
N TYR A 182 -18.86 -0.41 -14.92
CA TYR A 182 -17.98 0.69 -14.53
C TYR A 182 -17.39 1.36 -15.78
N PRO A 183 -17.32 2.70 -15.84
CA PRO A 183 -16.62 3.39 -16.91
C PRO A 183 -15.12 3.10 -16.81
N LEU A 184 -14.49 2.63 -17.89
CA LEU A 184 -13.07 2.31 -17.92
C LEU A 184 -12.35 3.31 -18.85
N ASP A 185 -11.53 4.17 -18.25
CA ASP A 185 -10.68 5.13 -18.97
C ASP A 185 -9.22 4.97 -18.52
N PRO A 186 -8.28 4.62 -19.42
CA PRO A 186 -8.46 4.40 -20.85
C PRO A 186 -9.20 3.10 -21.16
N ALA A 187 -9.90 3.10 -22.29
CA ALA A 187 -10.51 1.88 -22.82
C ALA A 187 -9.41 0.81 -23.05
N PRO A 188 -9.54 -0.43 -22.52
CA PRO A 188 -8.46 -1.44 -22.51
C PRO A 188 -8.25 -2.16 -23.86
N THR A 189 -8.26 -1.42 -24.98
CA THR A 189 -8.20 -1.97 -26.34
C THR A 189 -6.79 -2.36 -26.77
N THR A 190 -5.75 -1.72 -26.22
CA THR A 190 -4.33 -1.98 -26.52
C THR A 190 -3.56 -2.43 -25.27
N ASP A 191 -2.39 -3.05 -25.43
CA ASP A 191 -1.54 -3.45 -24.29
C ASP A 191 -1.11 -2.24 -23.43
N PRO A 192 -0.68 -1.10 -24.01
CA PRO A 192 -0.39 0.08 -23.21
C PRO A 192 -1.62 0.59 -22.45
N ALA A 193 -2.80 0.63 -23.08
CA ALA A 193 -4.03 1.08 -22.42
C ALA A 193 -4.42 0.14 -21.26
N ARG A 194 -4.29 -1.18 -21.44
CA ARG A 194 -4.51 -2.16 -20.36
C ARG A 194 -3.56 -1.95 -19.19
N THR A 195 -2.29 -1.71 -19.47
CA THR A 195 -1.27 -1.46 -18.43
C THR A 195 -1.56 -0.16 -17.69
N THR A 196 -1.90 0.91 -18.40
CA THR A 196 -2.26 2.21 -17.81
C THR A 196 -3.52 2.09 -16.95
N LEU A 197 -4.57 1.44 -17.46
CA LEU A 197 -5.81 1.23 -16.71
C LEU A 197 -5.54 0.42 -15.43
N GLY A 198 -4.79 -0.68 -15.51
CA GLY A 198 -4.46 -1.47 -14.32
C GLY A 198 -3.69 -0.68 -13.26
N ARG A 199 -2.76 0.20 -13.67
CA ARG A 199 -2.09 1.14 -12.74
C ARG A 199 -3.07 2.10 -12.10
N GLN A 200 -3.97 2.71 -12.87
CA GLN A 200 -4.95 3.68 -12.34
C GLN A 200 -5.90 3.03 -11.34
N LEU A 201 -6.44 1.85 -11.67
CA LEU A 201 -7.34 1.11 -10.79
C LEU A 201 -6.68 0.75 -9.45
N LEU A 202 -5.43 0.25 -9.49
CA LEU A 202 -4.71 -0.11 -8.27
C LEU A 202 -4.30 1.14 -7.47
N THR A 203 -3.93 2.24 -8.12
CA THR A 203 -3.68 3.52 -7.45
C THR A 203 -4.95 4.07 -6.80
N ALA A 204 -6.12 3.91 -7.43
CA ALA A 204 -7.40 4.32 -6.84
C ALA A 204 -7.74 3.51 -5.58
N VAL A 205 -7.44 2.21 -5.55
CA VAL A 205 -7.58 1.38 -4.34
C VAL A 205 -6.64 1.86 -3.23
N VAL A 206 -5.39 2.21 -3.56
CA VAL A 206 -4.43 2.77 -2.61
C VAL A 206 -4.91 4.11 -2.05
N ALA A 207 -5.48 5.00 -2.89
CA ALA A 207 -6.06 6.27 -2.44
C ALA A 207 -7.28 6.04 -1.54
N ALA A 208 -8.18 5.12 -1.92
CA ALA A 208 -9.32 4.77 -1.08
C ALA A 208 -8.90 4.26 0.31
N CYS A 209 -7.81 3.50 0.41
CA CYS A 209 -7.23 3.09 1.71
C CYS A 209 -6.77 4.30 2.54
N ALA A 210 -6.14 5.28 1.90
CA ALA A 210 -5.72 6.51 2.57
C ALA A 210 -6.89 7.29 3.13
N ASP A 211 -7.97 7.43 2.35
CA ASP A 211 -9.19 8.13 2.74
C ASP A 211 -9.91 7.49 3.94
N GLN A 212 -9.62 6.21 4.23
CA GLN A 212 -10.19 5.49 5.36
C GLN A 212 -9.33 5.52 6.63
N ALA A 213 -8.14 6.14 6.60
CA ALA A 213 -7.21 6.11 7.72
C ALA A 213 -7.87 6.61 9.03
N ASP A 214 -8.56 7.76 8.98
CA ASP A 214 -9.18 8.37 10.16
C ASP A 214 -10.26 7.49 10.80
N ALA A 215 -10.96 6.68 10.01
CA ALA A 215 -11.99 5.77 10.50
C ALA A 215 -11.43 4.59 11.32
N THR A 216 -10.11 4.43 11.39
CA THR A 216 -9.44 3.40 12.21
C THR A 216 -8.92 3.93 13.56
N LYS A 217 -9.08 5.23 13.82
CA LYS A 217 -8.61 5.90 15.04
C LYS A 217 -9.06 5.17 16.32
N GLY A 218 -8.16 5.11 17.29
CA GLY A 218 -8.42 4.54 18.62
C GLY A 218 -8.43 3.02 18.68
N SER A 219 -8.23 2.31 17.56
CA SER A 219 -8.13 0.85 17.53
C SER A 219 -6.89 0.38 16.78
N ALA A 220 -5.94 -0.20 17.52
CA ALA A 220 -4.73 -0.81 16.94
C ALA A 220 -5.08 -1.91 15.93
N ASP A 221 -6.08 -2.72 16.24
CA ASP A 221 -6.52 -3.80 15.37
C ASP A 221 -7.09 -3.28 14.05
N HIS A 222 -7.90 -2.21 14.09
CA HIS A 222 -8.45 -1.60 12.88
C HIS A 222 -7.36 -0.95 12.03
N VAL A 223 -6.39 -0.27 12.66
CA VAL A 223 -5.22 0.29 11.95
C VAL A 223 -4.44 -0.84 11.27
N GLY A 224 -4.08 -1.90 11.99
CA GLY A 224 -3.32 -3.01 11.42
C GLY A 224 -4.07 -3.72 10.28
N ALA A 225 -5.39 -3.88 10.41
CA ALA A 225 -6.24 -4.44 9.34
C ALA A 225 -6.24 -3.55 8.08
N LEU A 226 -6.38 -2.24 8.23
CA LEU A 226 -6.31 -1.30 7.09
C LEU A 226 -4.92 -1.31 6.45
N LEU A 227 -3.85 -1.27 7.25
CA LEU A 227 -2.47 -1.30 6.75
C LEU A 227 -2.15 -2.58 5.98
N ASN A 228 -2.71 -3.73 6.37
CA ASN A 228 -2.58 -4.97 5.62
C ASN A 228 -3.23 -4.87 4.23
N LEU A 229 -4.46 -4.35 4.15
CA LEU A 229 -5.15 -4.13 2.87
C LEU A 229 -4.40 -3.12 1.99
N TRP A 230 -3.97 -2.01 2.59
CA TRP A 230 -3.26 -0.93 1.91
C TRP A 230 -1.89 -1.38 1.38
N GLY A 231 -1.12 -2.09 2.21
CA GLY A 231 0.14 -2.70 1.82
C GLY A 231 -0.04 -3.74 0.72
N THR A 232 -1.10 -4.56 0.80
CA THR A 232 -1.44 -5.52 -0.27
C THR A 232 -1.72 -4.81 -1.59
N ALA A 233 -2.49 -3.71 -1.57
CA ALA A 233 -2.77 -2.90 -2.75
C ALA A 233 -1.50 -2.26 -3.33
N LEU A 234 -0.60 -1.74 -2.48
CA LEU A 234 0.70 -1.19 -2.88
C LEU A 234 1.62 -2.24 -3.50
N ALA A 235 1.82 -3.38 -2.82
CA ALA A 235 2.63 -4.48 -3.34
C ALA A 235 2.12 -4.97 -4.70
N THR A 236 0.79 -4.96 -4.87
CA THR A 236 0.14 -5.31 -6.13
C THR A 236 0.34 -4.23 -7.20
N SER A 237 0.21 -2.94 -6.86
CA SER A 237 0.41 -1.84 -7.81
C SER A 237 1.86 -1.74 -8.32
N TRP A 238 2.85 -2.08 -7.48
CA TRP A 238 4.25 -2.11 -7.90
C TRP A 238 4.54 -3.19 -8.95
N LYS A 239 3.83 -4.33 -8.92
CA LYS A 239 3.93 -5.35 -9.98
C LYS A 239 3.46 -4.82 -11.33
N TRP A 240 2.60 -3.80 -11.33
CA TRP A 240 2.15 -3.09 -12.53
C TRP A 240 3.07 -1.93 -12.92
N GLY A 241 4.14 -1.67 -12.15
CA GLY A 241 5.08 -0.59 -12.40
C GLY A 241 4.60 0.79 -11.93
N VAL A 242 3.66 0.83 -10.98
CA VAL A 242 3.41 2.08 -10.22
C VAL A 242 4.65 2.39 -9.39
N ALA A 243 5.19 3.59 -9.53
CA ALA A 243 6.34 4.02 -8.74
C ALA A 243 5.93 4.19 -7.26
N PRO A 244 6.77 3.77 -6.29
CA PRO A 244 6.57 4.13 -4.90
C PRO A 244 6.58 5.65 -4.72
N VAL A 245 5.73 6.15 -3.83
CA VAL A 245 5.63 7.57 -3.47
C VAL A 245 5.69 7.73 -1.93
N PRO A 246 6.14 8.88 -1.40
CA PRO A 246 6.36 9.06 0.05
C PRO A 246 5.11 8.87 0.89
N PHE A 247 3.98 9.40 0.42
CA PHE A 247 2.73 9.34 1.15
C PHE A 247 1.71 8.70 0.21
N PRO A 248 1.74 7.37 0.04
CA PRO A 248 0.86 6.69 -0.90
C PRO A 248 -0.58 7.08 -0.63
N GLY A 249 -1.37 7.33 -1.68
CA GLY A 249 -2.79 7.66 -1.56
C GLY A 249 -3.12 9.05 -0.97
N LEU A 250 -2.19 9.73 -0.32
CA LEU A 250 -2.34 11.14 0.06
C LEU A 250 -1.96 12.02 -1.14
N ALA A 251 -2.78 13.02 -1.45
CA ALA A 251 -2.42 14.03 -2.43
C ALA A 251 -1.08 14.68 -2.02
N GLY A 252 -0.13 14.73 -2.96
CA GLY A 252 1.16 15.40 -2.77
C GLY A 252 1.05 16.92 -2.76
#